data_AF-A0A1Q7IZH9-F1
#
_entry.id   AF-A0A1Q7IZH9-F1
#
_cell.length_a   1.000
_cell.length_b   1.000
_cell.length_c   1.000
_cell.angle_alpha   90.00
_cell.angle_beta   90.00
_cell.angle_gamma   90.00
#
_symmetry.space_group_name_H-M   'P 1'
#
loop_
_entity.id
_entity.type
_entity.pdbx_description
1 polymer ?
#
loop_
_entity_poly.entity_id
_entity_poly.type
_entity_poly.pdbx_seq_one_letter_code
_entity_poly.pdbx_strand_id
1 'polypeptide(L)'
;MSPGTELDQFAALSEILTGEKKVDKTLAGQYLGRLKTQYATQMQALLNAFDALARDKYPLFEVKRRIVNDKTLGPLAQQIIAIWYTSEFVGADGKTPNAGTQAQFYRGLLWNVIKAHPPTHSTLKYGYWTKPPKK
;
A
#
# COMPACT_ATOMS: atom_id res chain seq x y z
N MET A 1 7.20 11.00 19.82
CA MET A 1 5.99 10.17 19.60
C MET A 1 6.25 8.82 20.25
N SER A 2 5.36 8.35 21.12
CA SER A 2 5.42 6.97 21.65
C SER A 2 5.55 5.97 20.50
N PRO A 3 6.19 4.80 20.66
CA PRO A 3 6.22 3.80 19.60
C PRO A 3 4.75 3.46 19.30
N GLY A 4 4.30 3.85 18.11
CA GLY A 4 2.96 3.51 17.66
C GLY A 4 2.82 2.00 17.63
N THR A 5 1.58 1.51 17.62
CA THR A 5 1.37 0.08 17.39
C THR A 5 2.02 -0.33 16.06
N GLU A 6 2.32 -1.61 15.87
CA GLU A 6 2.86 -2.12 14.60
C GLU A 6 1.99 -1.69 13.40
N LEU A 7 0.67 -1.64 13.60
CA LEU A 7 -0.29 -1.11 12.63
C LEU A 7 -0.06 0.38 12.33
N ASP A 8 0.22 1.20 13.33
CA ASP A 8 0.50 2.62 13.13
C ASP A 8 1.82 2.83 12.37
N GLN A 9 2.85 2.04 12.66
CA GLN A 9 4.11 2.06 11.91
C GLN A 9 3.88 1.65 10.45
N PHE A 10 3.13 0.57 10.21
CA PHE A 10 2.79 0.12 8.87
C PHE A 10 1.96 1.16 8.09
N ALA A 11 0.99 1.80 8.75
CA ALA A 11 0.19 2.87 8.16
C ALA A 11 1.06 4.07 7.78
N ALA A 12 1.92 4.54 8.67
CA ALA A 12 2.82 5.66 8.41
C ALA A 12 3.83 5.37 7.29
N LEU A 13 4.39 4.16 7.24
CA LEU A 13 5.22 3.74 6.11
C LEU A 13 4.43 3.71 4.81
N SER A 14 3.19 3.20 4.84
CA SER A 14 2.32 3.12 3.67
C SER A 14 2.00 4.51 3.11
N GLU A 15 1.75 5.50 3.97
CA GLU A 15 1.56 6.90 3.59
C GLU A 15 2.77 7.44 2.82
N ILE A 16 3.99 7.16 3.30
CA ILE A 16 5.23 7.57 2.62
C ILE A 16 5.40 6.85 1.27
N LEU A 17 5.17 5.54 1.23
CA LEU A 17 5.36 4.73 0.02
C LEU A 17 4.35 5.05 -1.09
N THR A 18 3.13 5.42 -0.72
CA THR A 18 2.05 5.73 -1.67
C THR A 18 1.91 7.22 -1.97
N GLY A 19 2.46 8.09 -1.12
CA GLY A 19 2.25 9.54 -1.18
C GLY A 19 0.88 9.98 -0.66
N GLU A 20 0.06 9.06 -0.15
CA GLU A 20 -1.22 9.37 0.48
C GLU A 20 -1.00 10.04 1.84
N LYS A 21 -1.78 11.09 2.14
CA LYS A 21 -1.68 11.80 3.43
C LYS A 21 -2.19 10.98 4.61
N LYS A 22 -3.12 10.05 4.33
CA LYS A 22 -3.75 9.22 5.34
C LYS A 22 -4.29 7.97 4.69
N VAL A 23 -3.82 6.81 5.13
CA VAL A 23 -4.35 5.52 4.69
C VAL A 23 -5.50 5.03 5.58
N ASP A 24 -6.35 4.17 5.03
CA ASP A 24 -7.42 3.53 5.80
C ASP A 24 -6.84 2.50 6.78
N LYS A 25 -7.03 2.72 8.10
CA LYS A 25 -6.44 1.85 9.14
C LYS A 25 -7.01 0.44 9.16
N THR A 26 -8.29 0.25 8.80
CA THR A 26 -8.90 -1.09 8.74
C THR A 26 -8.28 -1.89 7.61
N LEU A 27 -8.13 -1.28 6.43
CA LEU A 27 -7.49 -1.90 5.27
C LEU A 27 -6.00 -2.15 5.53
N ALA A 28 -5.32 -1.20 6.16
CA ALA A 28 -3.92 -1.36 6.58
C ALA A 28 -3.74 -2.57 7.50
N GLY A 29 -4.67 -2.80 8.46
CA GLY A 29 -4.63 -4.00 9.31
C GLY A 29 -4.80 -5.30 8.54
N GLN A 30 -5.69 -5.33 7.56
CA GLN A 30 -5.88 -6.50 6.68
C GLN A 30 -4.63 -6.79 5.85
N TYR A 31 -4.03 -5.75 5.26
CA TYR A 31 -2.82 -5.88 4.46
C TYR A 31 -1.61 -6.29 5.28
N LEU A 32 -1.43 -5.67 6.46
CA LEU A 32 -0.37 -6.03 7.40
C LEU A 32 -0.49 -7.50 7.83
N GLY A 33 -1.68 -7.93 8.24
CA GLY A 33 -1.92 -9.31 8.66
C GLY A 33 -1.52 -10.31 7.57
N ARG A 34 -1.94 -10.03 6.33
CA ARG A 34 -1.64 -10.90 5.18
C ARG A 34 -0.17 -10.90 4.78
N LEU A 35 0.47 -9.72 4.75
CA LEU A 35 1.90 -9.62 4.49
C LEU A 35 2.71 -10.36 5.56
N LYS A 36 2.31 -10.31 6.82
CA LYS A 36 2.98 -11.05 7.90
C LYS A 36 2.80 -12.56 7.78
N THR A 37 1.67 -13.05 7.28
CA THR A 37 1.49 -14.49 7.03
C THR A 37 2.52 -15.03 6.03
N GLN A 38 2.90 -14.24 5.04
CA GLN A 38 3.80 -14.67 3.96
C GLN A 38 5.26 -14.23 4.13
N TYR A 39 5.49 -13.08 4.76
CA TYR A 39 6.77 -12.37 4.82
C TYR A 39 7.10 -11.94 6.25
N ALA A 40 6.80 -12.76 7.26
CA ALA A 40 6.93 -12.40 8.68
C ALA A 40 8.28 -11.75 9.03
N THR A 41 9.39 -12.40 8.66
CA THR A 41 10.75 -11.93 8.95
C THR A 41 11.09 -10.64 8.22
N GLN A 42 10.74 -10.56 6.93
CA GLN A 42 11.01 -9.38 6.11
C GLN A 42 10.16 -8.18 6.55
N MET A 43 8.90 -8.41 6.95
CA MET A 43 8.03 -7.38 7.52
C MET A 43 8.61 -6.82 8.83
N GLN A 44 9.08 -7.69 9.73
CA GLN A 44 9.71 -7.23 10.96
C GLN A 44 10.97 -6.41 10.67
N ALA A 45 11.83 -6.86 9.74
CA ALA A 45 13.03 -6.13 9.35
C ALA A 45 12.70 -4.76 8.74
N LEU A 46 11.68 -4.70 7.88
CA LEU A 46 11.21 -3.48 7.24
C LEU A 46 10.61 -2.49 8.23
N LEU A 47 9.80 -2.93 9.20
CA LEU A 47 9.25 -2.06 10.24
C LEU A 47 10.32 -1.57 11.21
N ASN A 48 11.30 -2.40 11.57
CA ASN A 48 12.45 -1.98 12.37
C ASN A 48 13.30 -0.92 11.63
N ALA A 49 13.54 -1.14 10.33
CA ALA A 49 14.24 -0.17 9.50
C ALA A 49 13.48 1.15 9.43
N PHE A 50 12.15 1.10 9.31
CA PHE A 50 11.32 2.30 9.30
C PHE A 50 11.30 3.04 10.64
N ASP A 51 11.20 2.33 11.78
CA ASP A 51 11.21 2.95 13.11
C ASP A 51 12.50 3.74 13.37
N ALA A 52 13.64 3.21 12.89
CA ALA A 52 14.92 3.90 12.95
C ALA A 52 14.96 5.19 12.11
N LEU A 53 14.16 5.27 11.04
CA LEU A 53 14.08 6.43 10.14
C LEU A 53 12.96 7.41 10.53
N ALA A 54 11.96 6.98 11.29
CA ALA A 54 10.80 7.79 11.67
C ALA A 54 11.19 9.04 12.51
N ARG A 55 12.42 9.06 13.05
CA ARG A 55 12.99 10.20 13.80
C ARG A 55 13.90 11.10 12.96
N ASP A 56 14.12 10.75 11.69
CA ASP A 56 14.96 11.53 10.79
C ASP A 56 14.24 12.83 10.37
N LYS A 57 15.03 13.85 10.00
CA LYS A 57 14.53 15.15 9.53
C LYS A 57 13.84 15.02 8.16
N TYR A 58 14.24 14.05 7.34
CA TYR A 58 13.74 13.86 5.97
C TYR A 58 13.29 12.40 5.73
N PRO A 59 12.20 11.95 6.39
CA PRO A 59 11.79 10.55 6.38
C PRO A 59 11.49 10.02 4.97
N LEU A 60 10.89 10.83 4.09
CA LEU A 60 10.63 10.44 2.70
C LEU A 60 11.92 10.09 1.94
N PHE A 61 12.95 10.93 2.07
CA PHE A 61 14.22 10.71 1.39
C PHE A 61 14.92 9.46 1.91
N GLU A 62 14.93 9.29 3.23
CA GLU A 62 15.60 8.16 3.88
C GLU A 62 14.87 6.83 3.64
N VAL A 63 13.53 6.82 3.61
CA VAL A 63 12.74 5.63 3.21
C VAL A 63 13.07 5.22 1.78
N LYS A 64 13.12 6.18 0.84
CA LYS A 64 13.52 5.86 -0.54
C LYS A 64 14.92 5.26 -0.59
N ARG A 65 15.88 5.87 0.12
CA ARG A 65 17.29 5.46 0.09
C ARG A 65 17.56 4.12 0.76
N ARG A 66 16.96 3.86 1.93
CA ARG A 66 17.29 2.72 2.79
C ARG A 66 16.28 1.57 2.77
N ILE A 67 15.07 1.80 2.26
CA ILE A 67 14.04 0.76 2.15
C ILE A 67 13.76 0.47 0.69
N VAL A 68 13.35 1.46 -0.10
CA VAL A 68 12.93 1.23 -1.49
C VAL A 68 14.09 0.79 -2.39
N ASN A 69 15.25 1.43 -2.25
CA ASN A 69 16.44 1.11 -3.03
C ASN A 69 17.29 -0.03 -2.44
N ASP A 70 16.91 -0.57 -1.26
CA ASP A 70 17.62 -1.68 -0.65
C ASP A 70 17.32 -2.99 -1.38
N LYS A 71 18.34 -3.82 -1.60
CA LYS A 71 18.20 -5.06 -2.37
C LYS A 71 17.34 -6.12 -1.66
N THR A 72 17.23 -6.04 -0.33
CA THR A 72 16.51 -7.01 0.49
C THR A 72 15.11 -6.50 0.82
N LEU A 73 14.97 -5.24 1.20
CA LEU A 73 13.70 -4.63 1.64
C LEU A 73 12.90 -4.04 0.48
N GLY A 74 13.56 -3.61 -0.60
CA GLY A 74 12.96 -2.97 -1.77
C GLY A 74 11.84 -3.79 -2.41
N PRO A 75 12.02 -5.11 -2.67
CA PRO A 75 10.96 -5.95 -3.22
C PRO A 75 9.69 -5.97 -2.36
N LEU A 76 9.82 -6.01 -1.03
CA LEU A 76 8.67 -5.98 -0.13
C LEU A 76 8.01 -4.59 -0.10
N ALA A 77 8.79 -3.52 -0.16
CA ALA A 77 8.25 -2.16 -0.28
C ALA A 77 7.45 -1.98 -1.59
N GLN A 78 7.96 -2.52 -2.71
CA GLN A 78 7.24 -2.55 -3.98
C GLN A 78 5.95 -3.38 -3.89
N GLN A 79 5.98 -4.51 -3.19
CA GLN A 79 4.78 -5.32 -2.94
C GLN A 79 3.74 -4.55 -2.12
N ILE A 80 4.15 -3.80 -1.10
CA ILE A 80 3.25 -2.93 -0.32
C ILE A 80 2.59 -1.88 -1.22
N ILE A 81 3.38 -1.23 -2.10
CA ILE A 81 2.85 -0.28 -3.08
C ILE A 81 1.82 -0.98 -3.99
N ALA A 82 2.17 -2.11 -4.58
CA ALA A 82 1.27 -2.85 -5.47
C ALA A 82 -0.08 -3.19 -4.78
N ILE A 83 -0.04 -3.67 -3.53
CA ILE A 83 -1.24 -3.99 -2.75
C ILE A 83 -2.12 -2.75 -2.51
N TRP A 84 -1.53 -1.59 -2.20
CA TRP A 84 -2.31 -0.37 -1.99
C TRP A 84 -3.00 0.10 -3.26
N TYR A 85 -2.33 0.02 -4.40
CA TYR A 85 -2.88 0.48 -5.66
C TYR A 85 -3.89 -0.49 -6.27
N THR A 86 -3.64 -1.79 -6.18
CA THR A 86 -4.40 -2.81 -6.94
C THR A 86 -5.18 -3.78 -6.07
N SER A 87 -4.87 -3.85 -4.77
CA SER A 87 -5.31 -4.92 -3.86
C SER A 87 -4.88 -6.32 -4.29
N GLU A 88 -3.93 -6.44 -5.21
CA GLU A 88 -3.37 -7.72 -5.63
C GLU A 88 -2.17 -8.10 -4.77
N PHE A 89 -2.13 -9.37 -4.39
CA PHE A 89 -1.03 -9.96 -3.64
C PHE A 89 -0.30 -10.91 -4.58
N VAL A 90 0.94 -10.55 -4.90
CA VAL A 90 1.84 -11.40 -5.67
C VAL A 90 2.67 -12.17 -4.65
N GLY A 91 2.61 -13.50 -4.74
CA GLY A 91 3.42 -14.38 -3.95
C GLY A 91 4.88 -14.32 -4.37
N ALA A 92 5.78 -14.82 -3.51
CA ALA A 92 7.20 -14.84 -3.79
C ALA A 92 7.58 -15.62 -5.08
N ASP A 93 6.69 -16.49 -5.56
CA ASP A 93 6.80 -17.25 -6.80
C ASP A 93 6.25 -16.51 -8.03
N GLY A 94 5.87 -15.24 -7.88
CA GLY A 94 5.29 -14.41 -8.94
C GLY A 94 3.84 -14.74 -9.27
N LYS A 95 3.22 -15.72 -8.59
CA LYS A 95 1.81 -16.05 -8.79
C LYS A 95 0.94 -15.16 -7.92
N THR A 96 -0.34 -15.08 -8.25
CA THR A 96 -1.36 -14.44 -7.39
C THR A 96 -2.21 -15.52 -6.70
N PRO A 97 -1.61 -16.39 -5.84
CA PRO A 97 -2.33 -17.54 -5.29
C PRO A 97 -3.50 -17.11 -4.41
N ASN A 98 -3.51 -15.86 -3.96
CA ASN A 98 -4.64 -15.25 -3.28
C ASN A 98 -4.77 -13.83 -3.84
N ALA A 99 -5.83 -13.53 -4.60
CA ALA A 99 -6.17 -12.15 -4.95
C ALA A 99 -6.77 -11.42 -3.72
N GLY A 100 -6.85 -10.09 -3.75
CA GLY A 100 -7.68 -9.34 -2.79
C GLY A 100 -9.16 -9.71 -2.92
N THR A 101 -9.99 -9.33 -1.94
CA THR A 101 -11.45 -9.45 -2.10
C THR A 101 -11.95 -8.40 -3.11
N GLN A 102 -13.14 -8.62 -3.67
CA GLN A 102 -13.77 -7.62 -4.55
C GLN A 102 -13.92 -6.26 -3.85
N ALA A 103 -14.27 -6.26 -2.56
CA ALA A 103 -14.38 -5.04 -1.77
C ALA A 103 -13.02 -4.33 -1.59
N GLN A 104 -11.91 -5.08 -1.50
CA GLN A 104 -10.57 -4.50 -1.48
C GLN A 104 -10.22 -3.91 -2.84
N PHE A 105 -10.47 -4.65 -3.93
CA PHE A 105 -10.24 -4.18 -5.30
C PHE A 105 -10.95 -2.84 -5.59
N TYR A 106 -12.20 -2.67 -5.16
CA TYR A 106 -12.92 -1.40 -5.31
C TYR A 106 -12.33 -0.23 -4.51
N ARG A 107 -11.49 -0.52 -3.51
CA ARG A 107 -10.83 0.45 -2.64
C ARG A 107 -9.36 0.69 -3.00
N GLY A 108 -8.85 0.07 -4.08
CA GLY A 108 -7.50 0.30 -4.55
C GLY A 108 -7.24 1.77 -4.91
N LEU A 109 -6.07 2.30 -4.55
CA LEU A 109 -5.71 3.70 -4.79
C LEU A 109 -5.62 4.03 -6.29
N LEU A 110 -5.39 3.04 -7.15
CA LEU A 110 -5.30 3.21 -8.60
C LEU A 110 -6.48 3.99 -9.16
N TRP A 111 -7.71 3.65 -8.73
CA TRP A 111 -8.95 4.26 -9.24
C TRP A 111 -9.01 5.76 -9.00
N ASN A 112 -8.54 6.20 -7.84
CA ASN A 112 -8.46 7.62 -7.49
C ASN A 112 -7.45 8.34 -8.36
N VAL A 113 -6.28 7.75 -8.58
CA VAL A 113 -5.19 8.34 -9.37
C VAL A 113 -5.59 8.51 -10.84
N ILE A 114 -6.20 7.50 -11.45
CA ILE A 114 -6.62 7.57 -12.86
C ILE A 114 -7.99 8.24 -13.04
N LYS A 115 -8.61 8.71 -11.95
CA LYS A 115 -9.95 9.32 -11.92
C LYS A 115 -11.02 8.45 -12.60
N ALA A 116 -10.98 7.15 -12.36
CA ALA A 116 -11.94 6.18 -12.91
C ALA A 116 -12.67 5.41 -11.82
N HIS A 117 -13.79 4.79 -12.19
CA HIS A 117 -14.46 3.81 -11.34
C HIS A 117 -13.82 2.43 -11.54
N PRO A 118 -13.75 1.59 -10.49
CA PRO A 118 -13.41 0.20 -10.66
C PRO A 118 -14.38 -0.45 -11.67
N PRO A 119 -13.89 -1.36 -12.54
CA PRO A 119 -14.75 -2.19 -13.37
C PRO A 119 -15.84 -2.85 -12.51
N THR A 120 -17.03 -3.01 -13.09
CA THR A 120 -18.22 -3.58 -12.44
C THR A 120 -18.73 -2.80 -11.20
N HIS A 121 -18.21 -1.60 -10.92
CA HIS A 121 -18.62 -0.74 -9.80
C HIS A 121 -18.79 0.73 -10.20
N SER A 122 -19.76 1.00 -11.08
CA SER A 122 -20.19 2.37 -11.39
C SER A 122 -21.50 2.68 -10.67
N THR A 123 -21.52 3.77 -9.91
CA THR A 123 -22.75 4.37 -9.37
C THR A 123 -23.35 5.42 -10.32
N LEU A 124 -22.69 5.68 -11.45
CA LEU A 124 -23.12 6.64 -12.47
C LEU A 124 -24.05 6.00 -13.49
N LYS A 125 -24.92 6.82 -14.08
CA LYS A 125 -25.86 6.40 -15.13
C LYS A 125 -25.10 5.96 -16.40
N TYR A 126 -25.71 5.04 -17.14
CA TYR A 126 -25.25 4.65 -18.48
C TYR A 126 -24.93 5.89 -19.34
N GLY A 127 -23.81 5.84 -20.07
CA GLY A 127 -23.36 6.94 -20.92
C GLY A 127 -22.54 8.02 -20.20
N TYR A 128 -22.24 7.90 -18.90
CA TYR A 128 -21.43 8.91 -18.19
C TYR A 128 -20.05 9.15 -18.83
N TRP A 129 -19.46 8.10 -19.43
CA TRP A 129 -18.15 8.13 -20.10
C TRP A 129 -18.11 9.00 -21.36
N THR A 130 -19.27 9.41 -21.89
CA THR A 130 -19.35 10.32 -23.04
C THR A 130 -18.94 11.75 -22.67
N LYS A 131 -18.93 12.08 -21.38
CA LYS A 131 -18.53 13.39 -20.87
C LYS A 131 -17.08 13.35 -20.40
N PRO A 132 -16.26 14.36 -20.72
CA PRO A 132 -14.89 14.42 -20.23
C PRO A 132 -14.87 14.49 -18.69
N PRO A 133 -13.81 13.95 -18.05
CA PRO A 133 -13.66 14.06 -16.60
C PRO A 133 -13.64 15.53 -16.19
N LYS A 134 -14.35 15.87 -15.11
CA LYS A 134 -14.26 17.22 -14.53
C LYS A 134 -12.85 17.43 -13.98
N LYS A 135 -12.26 18.59 -14.28
CA LYS A 135 -10.91 18.96 -13.83
C LYS A 135 -10.84 19.04 -12.31
#